data_AF-A0A484CH01-F1
#
_entry.id   AF-A0A484CH01-F1
#
_cell.length_a   1.000
_cell.length_b   1.000
_cell.length_c   1.000
_cell.angle_alpha   90.00
_cell.angle_beta   90.00
_cell.angle_gamma   90.00
#
_symmetry.space_group_name_H-M   'P 1'
#
loop_
_entity.id
_entity.type
_entity.pdbx_description
1 polymer ?
#
loop_
_entity_poly.entity_id
_entity_poly.type
_entity_poly.pdbx_seq_one_letter_code
_entity_poly.pdbx_strand_id
1 'polypeptide(L)'
;MVLQKTGGLFGLTVILMQLFSDWKQDLKPLLDTLGLFFQICDDYAKMTSREYSENKSFFCEDLTEGKFSFPTIHAIWSCPESTRVQDILRQHTEIKRYCVDYLEKVGSFAYTRQTLRDLEEEVYRLIGEFGGNPQLESLVKHLSQMHREAEAAAESSTEPHSNQNH
;
A
#
# COMPACT_ATOMS: atom_id res chain seq x y z
N MET A 1 0.85 -8.50 12.49
CA MET A 1 -0.50 -8.70 11.91
C MET A 1 -0.44 -8.95 10.40
N VAL A 2 0.20 -8.09 9.60
CA VAL A 2 0.35 -8.27 8.12
C VAL A 2 1.15 -9.53 7.74
N LEU A 3 2.27 -9.77 8.41
CA LEU A 3 3.10 -10.98 8.21
C LEU A 3 2.33 -12.29 8.45
N GLN A 4 1.31 -12.28 9.30
CA GLN A 4 0.52 -13.48 9.59
C GLN A 4 -0.68 -13.66 8.64
N LYS A 5 -1.20 -12.59 8.02
CA LYS A 5 -2.39 -12.66 7.17
C LYS A 5 -2.06 -12.85 5.69
N THR A 6 -1.08 -12.10 5.19
CA THR A 6 -0.70 -12.12 3.76
C THR A 6 0.59 -12.91 3.55
N GLY A 7 1.57 -12.74 4.46
CA GLY A 7 2.78 -13.56 4.50
C GLY A 7 2.50 -15.04 4.83
N GLY A 8 1.41 -15.33 5.55
CA GLY A 8 1.02 -16.70 5.90
C GLY A 8 0.62 -17.56 4.69
N LEU A 9 -0.08 -16.99 3.70
CA LEU A 9 -0.48 -17.71 2.50
C LEU A 9 0.70 -17.91 1.54
N PHE A 10 1.49 -16.85 1.30
CA PHE A 10 2.73 -16.96 0.53
C PHE A 10 3.71 -17.95 1.18
N GLY A 11 3.87 -17.88 2.49
CA GLY A 11 4.66 -18.80 3.30
C GLY A 11 4.20 -20.24 3.13
N LEU A 12 2.89 -20.51 3.24
CA LEU A 12 2.36 -21.86 3.07
C LEU A 12 2.66 -22.44 1.68
N THR A 13 2.40 -21.68 0.61
CA THR A 13 2.67 -22.15 -0.76
C THR A 13 4.14 -22.46 -0.98
N VAL A 14 5.04 -21.57 -0.54
CA VAL A 14 6.48 -21.79 -0.71
C VAL A 14 7.00 -22.91 0.16
N ILE A 15 6.52 -23.05 1.40
CA ILE A 15 6.87 -24.18 2.27
C ILE A 15 6.44 -25.50 1.61
N LEU A 16 5.22 -25.58 1.06
CA LEU A 16 4.76 -26.76 0.33
C LEU A 16 5.64 -27.07 -0.88
N MET A 17 6.03 -26.07 -1.68
CA MET A 17 6.96 -26.25 -2.80
C MET A 17 8.34 -26.73 -2.31
N GLN A 18 8.82 -26.18 -1.20
CA GLN A 18 10.10 -26.58 -0.60
C GLN A 18 10.07 -28.02 -0.08
N LEU A 19 8.94 -28.55 0.41
CA LEU A 19 8.85 -29.96 0.83
C LEU A 19 9.22 -30.93 -0.30
N PHE A 20 8.87 -30.59 -1.55
CA PHE A 20 9.14 -31.40 -2.73
C PHE A 20 10.35 -30.93 -3.56
N SER A 21 11.16 -30.01 -3.02
CA SER A 21 12.36 -29.48 -3.68
C SER A 21 13.62 -29.79 -2.87
N ASP A 22 14.74 -29.99 -3.55
CA ASP A 22 16.07 -30.10 -2.94
C ASP A 22 16.62 -28.75 -2.48
N TRP A 23 15.98 -27.66 -2.90
CA TRP A 23 16.39 -26.30 -2.55
C TRP A 23 15.73 -25.86 -1.23
N LYS A 24 16.52 -25.87 -0.14
CA LYS A 24 16.07 -25.65 1.24
C LYS A 24 16.55 -24.32 1.84
N GLN A 25 16.88 -23.33 1.02
CA GLN A 25 17.28 -22.03 1.54
C GLN A 25 16.13 -21.32 2.26
N ASP A 26 16.46 -20.48 3.23
CA ASP A 26 15.45 -19.73 3.97
C ASP A 26 14.93 -18.56 3.13
N LEU A 27 13.78 -18.76 2.50
CA LEU A 27 13.07 -17.72 1.74
C LEU A 27 12.22 -16.81 2.61
N LYS A 28 12.14 -17.07 3.92
CA LYS A 28 11.28 -16.30 4.83
C LYS A 28 11.53 -14.79 4.74
N PRO A 29 12.77 -14.27 4.70
CA PRO A 29 13.00 -12.83 4.57
C PRO A 29 12.41 -12.26 3.28
N LEU A 30 12.55 -12.96 2.15
CA LEU A 30 11.98 -12.53 0.87
C LEU A 30 10.45 -12.52 0.91
N LEU A 31 9.83 -13.57 1.46
CA LEU A 31 8.38 -13.68 1.52
C LEU A 31 7.75 -12.67 2.48
N ASP A 32 8.41 -12.39 3.60
CA ASP A 32 7.98 -11.40 4.57
C ASP A 32 8.01 -9.99 3.94
N THR A 33 9.11 -9.64 3.28
CA THR A 33 9.25 -8.34 2.59
C THR A 33 8.28 -8.22 1.42
N LEU A 34 8.14 -9.26 0.60
CA LEU A 34 7.21 -9.27 -0.53
C LEU A 34 5.76 -9.16 -0.05
N GLY A 35 5.39 -9.91 0.99
CA GLY A 35 4.05 -9.84 1.57
C GLY A 35 3.73 -8.46 2.17
N LEU A 36 4.71 -7.80 2.79
CA LEU A 36 4.57 -6.44 3.28
C LEU A 36 4.42 -5.44 2.13
N PHE A 37 5.26 -5.55 1.10
CA PHE A 37 5.20 -4.72 -0.10
C PHE A 37 3.83 -4.80 -0.77
N PHE A 38 3.33 -6.02 -1.02
CA PHE A 38 2.01 -6.22 -1.62
C PHE A 38 0.88 -5.63 -0.79
N GLN A 39 0.91 -5.80 0.54
CA GLN A 39 -0.15 -5.26 1.40
C GLN A 39 -0.16 -3.73 1.39
N ILE A 40 1.01 -3.10 1.45
CA ILE A 40 1.12 -1.64 1.44
C ILE A 40 0.73 -1.08 0.06
N CYS A 41 1.10 -1.77 -1.03
CA CYS A 41 0.65 -1.40 -2.38
C CYS A 41 -0.88 -1.47 -2.51
N ASP A 42 -1.50 -2.54 -2.02
CA ASP A 42 -2.96 -2.72 -2.04
C ASP A 42 -3.67 -1.65 -1.19
N ASP A 43 -3.18 -1.40 0.03
CA ASP A 43 -3.69 -0.35 0.92
C ASP A 43 -3.57 1.05 0.27
N TYR A 44 -2.47 1.32 -0.45
CA TYR A 44 -2.27 2.60 -1.15
C TYR A 44 -3.23 2.76 -2.34
N ALA A 45 -3.34 1.74 -3.21
CA ALA A 45 -4.20 1.77 -4.40
C ALA A 45 -5.68 1.96 -4.07
N LYS A 46 -6.15 1.39 -2.95
CA LYS A 46 -7.51 1.57 -2.43
C LYS A 46 -7.82 3.01 -2.01
N MET A 47 -6.80 3.79 -1.64
CA MET A 47 -6.97 5.18 -1.19
C MET A 47 -6.75 6.21 -2.31
N THR A 48 -5.94 5.88 -3.33
CA THR A 48 -5.58 6.82 -4.42
C THR A 48 -6.39 6.67 -5.71
N SER A 49 -7.03 5.51 -5.96
CA SER A 49 -7.81 5.33 -7.19
C SER A 49 -9.09 6.18 -7.20
N ARG A 50 -8.99 7.37 -7.82
CA ARG A 50 -10.14 8.24 -8.13
C ARG A 50 -11.06 7.62 -9.18
N GLU A 51 -10.59 6.72 -10.04
CA GLU A 51 -11.42 6.05 -11.06
C GLU A 51 -12.42 5.03 -10.48
N TYR A 52 -12.25 4.61 -9.21
CA TYR A 52 -13.27 3.88 -8.47
C TYR A 52 -14.36 4.80 -7.87
N SER A 53 -14.31 6.11 -8.10
CA SER A 53 -15.25 7.08 -7.50
C SER A 53 -16.58 7.22 -8.24
N GLU A 54 -16.70 6.78 -9.50
CA GLU A 54 -17.98 6.83 -10.23
C GLU A 54 -18.90 5.65 -9.89
N ASN A 55 -18.35 4.52 -9.44
CA ASN A 55 -19.11 3.40 -8.91
C ASN A 55 -19.20 3.49 -7.38
N LYS A 56 -20.28 4.14 -6.95
CA LYS A 56 -20.74 4.53 -5.60
C LYS A 56 -20.63 3.56 -4.40
N SER A 57 -19.82 2.49 -4.43
CA SER A 57 -19.72 1.52 -3.33
C SER A 57 -18.32 1.22 -2.79
N PHE A 58 -17.22 1.53 -3.52
CA PHE A 58 -15.88 0.98 -3.19
C PHE A 58 -14.80 2.03 -2.87
N PHE A 59 -15.14 3.32 -2.83
CA PHE A 59 -14.20 4.36 -2.44
C PHE A 59 -13.90 4.28 -0.94
N CYS A 60 -12.65 4.06 -0.54
CA CYS A 60 -12.24 4.00 0.87
C CYS A 60 -13.06 3.01 1.73
N GLU A 61 -13.25 1.78 1.22
CA GLU A 61 -13.86 0.71 2.02
C GLU A 61 -13.09 0.44 3.31
N ASP A 62 -11.76 0.54 3.33
CA ASP A 62 -10.96 0.39 4.56
C ASP A 62 -11.34 1.45 5.62
N LEU A 63 -11.69 2.68 5.23
CA LEU A 63 -12.23 3.68 6.18
C LEU A 63 -13.65 3.36 6.63
N THR A 64 -14.43 2.70 5.77
CA THR A 64 -15.83 2.32 6.07
C THR A 64 -15.87 1.06 6.96
N GLU A 65 -14.87 0.18 6.83
CA GLU A 65 -14.64 -1.01 7.67
C GLU A 65 -13.92 -0.64 8.99
N GLY A 66 -13.36 0.57 9.10
CA GLY A 66 -12.60 1.03 10.27
C GLY A 66 -11.23 0.37 10.38
N LYS A 67 -10.68 -0.11 9.26
CA LYS A 67 -9.42 -0.83 9.21
C LYS A 67 -8.25 0.15 9.28
N PHE A 68 -7.32 -0.14 10.18
CA PHE A 68 -6.07 0.58 10.30
C PHE A 68 -5.12 0.19 9.15
N SER A 69 -5.25 0.86 8.01
CA SER A 69 -4.35 0.76 6.86
C SER A 69 -3.01 1.48 7.13
N PHE A 70 -1.96 1.12 6.39
CA PHE A 70 -0.62 1.69 6.60
C PHE A 70 -0.58 3.25 6.63
N PRO A 71 -1.24 3.98 5.72
CA PRO A 71 -1.24 5.45 5.73
C PRO A 71 -1.99 6.06 6.92
N THR A 72 -3.05 5.39 7.40
CA THR A 72 -3.84 5.86 8.56
C THR A 72 -3.09 5.64 9.86
N ILE A 73 -2.38 4.52 10.00
CA ILE A 73 -1.48 4.27 11.12
C ILE A 73 -0.40 5.36 11.17
N HIS A 74 0.28 5.64 10.05
CA HIS A 74 1.30 6.68 10.01
C HIS A 74 0.74 8.05 10.46
N ALA A 75 -0.48 8.42 10.04
CA ALA A 75 -1.08 9.68 10.44
C ALA A 75 -1.41 9.75 11.94
N ILE A 76 -1.87 8.65 12.54
CA ILE A 76 -2.15 8.57 13.99
C ILE A 76 -0.85 8.75 14.79
N TRP A 77 0.23 8.10 14.35
CA TRP A 77 1.52 8.18 15.06
C TRP A 77 2.26 9.50 14.83
N SER A 78 2.11 10.12 13.66
CA SER A 78 2.74 11.40 13.33
C SER A 78 2.08 12.59 14.02
N CYS A 79 0.81 12.46 14.43
CA CYS A 79 0.05 13.50 15.11
C CYS A 79 -0.73 12.91 16.30
N PRO A 80 -0.04 12.50 17.39
CA PRO A 80 -0.69 11.87 18.55
C PRO A 80 -1.67 12.80 19.28
N GLU A 81 -1.48 14.12 19.15
CA GLU A 81 -2.37 15.15 19.68
C GLU A 81 -3.71 15.28 18.92
N SER A 82 -3.81 14.67 17.73
CA SER A 82 -5.02 14.75 16.90
C SER A 82 -5.75 13.42 16.86
N THR A 83 -6.89 13.33 17.55
CA THR A 83 -7.79 12.17 17.48
C THR A 83 -8.59 12.11 16.18
N ARG A 84 -8.42 13.09 15.27
CA ARG A 84 -9.24 13.25 14.06
C ARG A 84 -9.32 12.00 13.19
N VAL A 85 -8.20 11.30 12.97
CA VAL A 85 -8.19 10.06 12.17
C VAL A 85 -8.91 8.94 12.90
N GLN A 86 -8.76 8.84 14.22
CA GLN A 86 -9.45 7.84 15.04
C GLN A 86 -10.96 8.09 15.10
N ASP A 87 -11.37 9.35 15.17
CA ASP A 87 -12.77 9.75 15.19
C ASP A 87 -13.45 9.48 13.84
N ILE A 88 -12.75 9.74 12.72
CA ILE A 88 -13.23 9.39 11.38
C ILE A 88 -13.37 7.88 11.21
N LEU A 89 -12.38 7.10 11.65
CA LEU A 89 -12.41 5.63 11.60
C LEU A 89 -13.55 5.04 12.45
N ARG A 90 -13.90 5.68 13.58
CA ARG A 90 -15.02 5.27 14.45
C ARG A 90 -16.39 5.62 13.89
N GLN A 91 -16.49 6.66 13.06
CA GLN A 91 -17.78 7.14 12.58
C GLN A 91 -18.31 6.36 11.37
N HIS A 92 -17.49 5.55 10.69
CA HIS A 92 -17.90 4.73 9.53
C HIS A 92 -18.70 5.52 8.46
N THR A 93 -18.48 6.84 8.34
CA THR A 93 -19.32 7.76 7.55
C THR A 93 -18.61 8.36 6.33
N GLU A 94 -19.38 9.04 5.47
CA GLU A 94 -19.01 9.63 4.17
C GLU A 94 -17.92 10.73 4.18
N ILE A 95 -17.22 10.96 5.30
CA ILE A 95 -16.16 11.97 5.44
C ILE A 95 -14.82 11.46 4.82
N LYS A 96 -14.92 10.71 3.73
CA LYS A 96 -13.79 10.03 3.07
C LYS A 96 -12.81 11.03 2.46
N ARG A 97 -13.35 12.09 1.83
CA ARG A 97 -12.54 13.12 1.16
C ARG A 97 -11.70 13.94 2.14
N TYR A 98 -12.28 14.32 3.27
CA TYR A 98 -11.57 15.05 4.32
C TYR A 98 -10.47 14.19 4.98
N CYS A 99 -10.70 12.88 5.13
CA CYS A 99 -9.65 11.98 5.64
C CYS A 99 -8.46 11.91 4.67
N VAL A 100 -8.71 11.74 3.37
CA VAL A 100 -7.67 11.74 2.34
C VAL A 100 -6.91 13.08 2.32
N ASP A 101 -7.63 14.21 2.33
CA ASP A 101 -7.00 15.55 2.38
C ASP A 101 -6.14 15.73 3.64
N TYR A 102 -6.57 15.16 4.77
CA TYR A 102 -5.81 15.19 6.02
C TYR A 102 -4.56 14.30 5.97
N LEU A 103 -4.67 13.09 5.42
CA LEU A 103 -3.55 12.18 5.22
C LEU A 103 -2.48 12.77 4.29
N GLU A 104 -2.89 13.49 3.24
CA GLU A 104 -2.00 14.22 2.35
C GLU A 104 -1.29 15.36 3.10
N LYS A 105 -2.03 16.16 3.89
CA LYS A 105 -1.45 17.25 4.70
C LYS A 105 -0.43 16.79 5.74
N VAL A 106 -0.65 15.61 6.34
CA VAL A 106 0.28 15.00 7.31
C VAL A 106 1.45 14.31 6.60
N GLY A 107 1.42 14.20 5.26
CA GLY A 107 2.47 13.57 4.47
C GLY A 107 2.46 12.04 4.55
N SER A 108 1.36 11.43 5.00
CA SER A 108 1.27 9.96 5.10
C SER A 108 1.37 9.27 3.75
N PHE A 109 0.86 9.87 2.68
CA PHE A 109 1.01 9.31 1.34
C PHE A 109 2.46 9.41 0.86
N ALA A 110 3.15 10.53 1.10
CA ALA A 110 4.57 10.67 0.80
C ALA A 110 5.42 9.64 1.57
N TYR A 111 5.15 9.44 2.85
CA TYR A 111 5.81 8.42 3.66
C TYR A 111 5.56 6.99 3.15
N THR A 112 4.32 6.70 2.76
CA THR A 112 3.94 5.39 2.18
C THR A 112 4.70 5.14 0.88
N ARG A 113 4.80 6.15 0.00
CA ARG A 113 5.57 6.06 -1.24
C ARG A 113 7.05 5.78 -1.00
N GLN A 114 7.66 6.49 -0.04
CA GLN A 114 9.07 6.25 0.30
C GLN A 114 9.26 4.82 0.82
N THR A 115 8.39 4.37 1.73
CA THR A 115 8.43 3.00 2.27
C THR A 115 8.29 1.96 1.16
N LEU A 116 7.41 2.18 0.17
CA LEU A 116 7.24 1.28 -0.97
C LEU A 116 8.51 1.20 -1.84
N ARG A 117 9.21 2.33 -2.05
CA ARG A 117 10.49 2.34 -2.79
C ARG A 117 11.57 1.58 -2.03
N ASP A 118 11.68 1.82 -0.73
CA ASP A 118 12.67 1.13 0.12
C ASP A 118 12.41 -0.39 0.14
N LEU A 119 11.13 -0.80 0.19
CA LEU A 119 10.73 -2.21 0.10
C LEU A 119 10.97 -2.81 -1.29
N GLU A 120 10.70 -2.06 -2.37
CA GLU A 120 10.99 -2.49 -3.74
C GLU A 120 12.49 -2.79 -3.90
N GLU A 121 13.36 -1.89 -3.44
CA GLU A 121 14.81 -2.06 -3.47
C GLU A 121 15.25 -3.27 -2.64
N GLU A 122 14.69 -3.45 -1.44
CA GLU A 122 15.01 -4.60 -0.59
C GLU A 122 14.57 -5.94 -1.21
N VAL A 123 13.42 -5.97 -1.88
CA VAL A 123 12.97 -7.16 -2.62
C VAL A 123 13.95 -7.50 -3.74
N TYR A 124 14.37 -6.53 -4.55
CA TYR A 124 15.36 -6.79 -5.61
C TYR A 124 16.70 -7.25 -5.04
N ARG A 125 17.15 -6.66 -3.92
CA ARG A 125 18.37 -7.06 -3.22
C ARG A 125 18.30 -8.52 -2.78
N LEU A 126 17.20 -8.91 -2.12
CA LEU A 126 16.97 -10.29 -1.67
C LEU A 126 16.88 -11.26 -2.85
N ILE A 127 16.18 -10.91 -3.94
CA ILE A 127 16.13 -11.74 -5.16
C ILE A 127 17.55 -11.98 -5.72
N GLY A 128 18.38 -10.94 -5.74
CA GLY A 128 19.79 -11.04 -6.14
C GLY A 128 20.61 -11.98 -5.25
N GLU A 129 20.40 -11.92 -3.93
CA GLU A 129 21.07 -12.81 -2.96
C GLU A 129 20.72 -14.28 -3.17
N PHE A 130 19.48 -14.58 -3.59
CA PHE A 130 19.02 -15.95 -3.88
C PHE A 130 19.40 -16.46 -5.29
N GLY A 131 20.20 -15.71 -6.05
CA GLY A 131 20.68 -16.11 -7.38
C GLY A 131 19.88 -15.55 -8.55
N GLY A 132 18.98 -14.59 -8.30
CA GLY A 132 18.20 -13.89 -9.33
C GLY A 132 16.97 -14.67 -9.79
N ASN A 133 15.90 -13.94 -10.11
CA ASN A 133 14.68 -14.53 -10.67
C ASN A 133 13.97 -13.54 -11.59
N PRO A 134 14.18 -13.63 -12.92
CA PRO A 134 13.60 -12.67 -13.87
C PRO A 134 12.07 -12.60 -13.84
N GLN A 135 11.40 -13.70 -13.51
CA GLN A 135 9.94 -13.76 -13.44
C GLN A 135 9.43 -13.02 -12.20
N LEU A 136 10.09 -13.20 -11.07
CA LEU A 136 9.75 -12.51 -9.83
C LEU A 136 10.07 -11.02 -9.92
N GLU A 137 11.21 -10.65 -10.53
CA GLU A 137 11.57 -9.26 -10.80
C GLU A 137 10.54 -8.57 -11.71
N SER A 138 10.09 -9.26 -12.77
CA SER A 138 9.03 -8.73 -13.64
C SER A 138 7.71 -8.53 -12.91
N LEU A 139 7.36 -9.42 -11.97
CA LEU A 139 6.15 -9.29 -11.15
C LEU A 139 6.24 -8.07 -10.23
N VAL A 140 7.36 -7.90 -9.52
CA VAL A 140 7.60 -6.74 -8.64
C VAL A 140 7.56 -5.45 -9.44
N LYS A 141 8.15 -5.43 -10.63
CA LYS A 141 8.10 -4.27 -11.54
C LYS A 141 6.68 -3.94 -11.98
N HIS A 142 5.86 -4.94 -12.32
CA HIS A 142 4.48 -4.73 -12.75
C HIS A 142 3.63 -4.10 -11.63
N LEU A 143 3.74 -4.64 -10.41
CA LEU A 143 3.08 -4.09 -9.23
C LEU A 143 3.57 -2.68 -8.92
N SER A 144 4.86 -2.45 -9.15
CA SER A 144 5.46 -1.15 -8.94
C SER A 144 4.94 -0.08 -9.90
N GLN A 145 4.67 -0.49 -11.13
CA GLN A 145 4.13 0.40 -12.14
C GLN A 145 2.66 0.75 -11.86
N MET A 146 1.85 -0.20 -11.37
CA MET A 146 0.47 0.07 -10.98
C MET A 146 0.35 1.16 -9.90
N HIS A 147 1.27 1.22 -8.93
CA HIS A 147 1.24 2.28 -7.91
C HIS A 147 1.74 3.63 -8.42
N ARG A 148 2.70 3.67 -9.36
CA ARG A 148 3.18 4.91 -10.00
C ARG A 148 2.14 5.51 -10.94
N GLU A 149 1.35 4.69 -11.61
CA GLU A 149 0.23 5.15 -12.44
C GLU A 149 -0.89 5.76 -11.57
N ALA A 150 -1.18 5.14 -10.41
CA ALA A 150 -2.08 5.72 -9.42
C ALA A 150 -1.56 7.04 -8.82
N GLU A 151 -0.23 7.18 -8.66
CA GLU A 151 0.44 8.42 -8.25
C GLU A 151 0.24 9.53 -9.31
N ALA A 152 0.54 9.25 -10.58
CA ALA A 152 0.38 10.23 -11.67
C ALA A 152 -1.08 10.69 -11.84
N ALA A 153 -2.05 9.79 -11.63
CA ALA A 153 -3.48 10.12 -11.63
C ALA A 153 -3.87 11.04 -10.45
N ALA A 154 -3.25 10.85 -9.27
CA ALA A 154 -3.48 11.72 -8.12
C ALA A 154 -2.89 13.13 -8.33
N GLU A 155 -1.66 13.23 -8.83
CA GLU A 155 -0.94 14.50 -9.07
C GLU A 155 -1.55 15.33 -10.21
N SER A 156 -1.96 14.71 -11.32
CA SER A 156 -2.65 15.42 -12.42
C SER A 156 -4.00 16.04 -12.01
N SER A 157 -4.57 15.56 -10.91
CA SER A 157 -5.88 15.98 -10.42
C SER A 157 -5.83 17.01 -9.28
N THR A 158 -4.62 17.48 -8.93
CA THR A 158 -4.37 18.58 -7.98
C THR A 158 -4.03 19.91 -8.67
N GLU A 159 -4.07 20.00 -10.01
CA GLU A 159 -4.00 21.30 -10.68
C GLU A 159 -5.22 22.15 -10.29
N PRO A 160 -5.00 23.37 -9.74
CA PRO A 160 -6.09 24.23 -9.36
C PRO A 160 -6.79 24.72 -10.63
N HIS A 161 -8.12 24.56 -10.69
CA HIS A 161 -8.97 25.39 -11.52
C HIS A 161 -8.73 26.86 -11.17
N SER A 162 -7.76 27.45 -11.85
CA SER A 162 -7.47 28.87 -11.84
C SER A 162 -8.52 29.54 -12.73
N ASN A 163 -9.39 30.30 -12.07
CA ASN A 163 -10.12 31.46 -12.57
C ASN A 163 -10.52 31.46 -14.06
N GLN A 164 -11.82 31.22 -14.31
CA GLN A 164 -12.55 32.00 -15.31
C GLN A 164 -13.82 32.59 -14.66
N ASN A 165 -13.63 33.71 -13.96
CA ASN A 165 -14.64 34.75 -13.86
C ASN A 165 -14.23 35.85 -14.83
N HIS A 166 -14.89 35.95 -15.98
CA HIS A 166 -15.15 37.19 -16.73
C HIS A 166 -16.49 37.03 -17.45
#